data_AF-A0A957I3W3-F1
#
_entry.id   AF-A0A957I3W3-F1
#
_cell.length_a   1.000
_cell.length_b   1.000
_cell.length_c   1.000
_cell.angle_alpha   90.00
_cell.angle_beta   90.00
_cell.angle_gamma   90.00
#
_symmetry.space_group_name_H-M   'P 1'
#
loop_
_entity.id
_entity.type
_entity.pdbx_description
1 polymer ?
#
loop_
_entity_poly.entity_id
_entity_poly.type
_entity_poly.pdbx_seq_one_letter_code
_entity_poly.pdbx_strand_id
1 'polypeptide(L)' 'MLPDEDPVVILNGDVWHIAEDGRRARVSFCGQPLRDRRAHARLKTIGAQNACPACLRLFREVHQARGH' A
#
# COMPACT_ATOMS: atom_id res chain seq x y z
N MET A 1 12.44 18.00 -4.10
CA MET A 1 12.07 17.35 -2.83
C MET A 1 10.75 16.63 -3.08
N LEU A 2 10.80 15.35 -3.42
CA LEU A 2 9.61 14.51 -3.51
C LEU A 2 9.29 14.06 -2.07
N PRO A 3 8.05 14.21 -1.57
CA PRO A 3 7.74 13.77 -0.23
C PRO A 3 7.99 12.26 -0.17
N ASP A 4 8.70 11.80 0.86
CA ASP A 4 8.60 10.46 1.46
C ASP A 4 7.48 9.63 0.81
N GLU A 5 7.79 8.87 -0.25
CA GLU A 5 6.83 8.04 -1.00
C GLU A 5 6.51 6.76 -0.23
N ASP A 6 6.23 6.93 1.06
CA ASP A 6 5.91 5.87 1.99
C ASP A 6 4.39 5.66 1.97
N PRO A 7 3.89 4.67 1.19
CA PRO A 7 2.48 4.56 0.93
C PRO A 7 1.73 4.19 2.21
N VAL A 8 0.47 4.60 2.25
CA VAL A 8 -0.44 4.09 3.28
C VAL A 8 -0.72 2.63 2.98
N VAL A 9 -0.68 1.82 4.03
CA VAL A 9 -1.11 0.43 3.99
C VAL A 9 -2.32 0.24 4.89
N ILE A 10 -3.24 -0.62 4.48
CA ILE A 10 -4.45 -0.97 5.22
C ILE A 10 -4.41 -2.47 5.48
N LEU A 11 -4.53 -2.86 6.75
CA LEU A 11 -4.68 -4.26 7.13
C LEU A 11 -6.06 -4.75 6.69
N ASN A 12 -6.10 -5.83 5.92
CA ASN A 12 -7.32 -6.49 5.42
C ASN A 12 -7.19 -7.99 5.66
N GLY A 13 -7.97 -8.53 6.61
CA GLY A 13 -7.67 -9.84 7.19
C GLY A 13 -6.33 -9.80 7.92
N ASP A 14 -5.40 -10.64 7.51
CA ASP A 14 -4.04 -10.73 8.08
C ASP A 14 -2.95 -10.14 7.16
N VAL A 15 -3.34 -9.48 6.07
CA VAL A 15 -2.42 -8.96 5.06
C VAL A 15 -2.51 -7.43 4.99
N TRP A 16 -1.36 -6.76 4.94
CA TRP A 16 -1.28 -5.32 4.73
C TRP A 16 -1.28 -4.98 3.24
N HIS A 17 -2.25 -4.21 2.79
CA HIS A 17 -2.39 -3.81 1.39
C HIS A 17 -2.06 -2.34 1.19
N ILE A 18 -1.30 -2.01 0.15
CA ILE A 18 -1.08 -0.60 -0.23
C ILE A 18 -2.41 0.00 -0.69
N ALA A 19 -2.68 1.22 -0.27
CA ALA A 19 -3.84 2.00 -0.66
C ALA A 19 -3.42 3.43 -1.01
N GLU A 20 -4.09 4.03 -1.98
CA GLU A 20 -3.85 5.43 -2.34
C GLU A 20 -4.28 6.39 -1.22
N ASP A 21 -5.32 6.02 -0.46
CA ASP A 21 -5.86 6.82 0.65
C ASP A 21 -6.29 5.91 1.81
N GLY A 22 -5.75 6.17 3.02
CA GLY A 22 -6.03 5.40 4.23
C GLY A 22 -7.48 5.41 4.71
N ARG A 23 -8.26 6.45 4.39
CA ARG A 23 -9.65 6.62 4.86
C ARG A 23 -10.67 6.29 3.78
N ARG A 24 -10.35 6.59 2.52
CA ARG A 24 -11.31 6.49 1.40
C ARG A 24 -11.14 5.24 0.54
N ALA A 25 -9.99 4.56 0.60
CA ALA A 25 -9.76 3.40 -0.24
C ALA A 25 -10.75 2.27 0.05
N ARG A 26 -11.47 1.85 -0.99
CA ARG A 26 -12.32 0.65 -1.00
C ARG A 26 -11.62 -0.54 -1.67
N VAL A 27 -10.58 -0.24 -2.44
CA VAL A 27 -9.74 -1.20 -3.14
C VAL A 27 -8.29 -0.88 -2.83
N SER A 28 -7.49 -1.93 -2.71
CA SER A 28 -6.04 -1.84 -2.61
C SER A 28 -5.43 -1.55 -3.98
N PHE A 29 -4.15 -1.22 -3.96
CA PHE A 29 -3.36 -0.95 -5.16
C PHE A 29 -3.29 -2.15 -6.12
N CYS A 30 -3.36 -3.38 -5.60
CA CYS A 30 -3.45 -4.59 -6.43
C CYS A 30 -4.88 -4.93 -6.88
N GLY A 31 -5.86 -4.06 -6.63
CA GLY A 31 -7.27 -4.26 -6.99
C GLY A 31 -8.05 -5.15 -6.02
N GLN A 32 -7.43 -5.68 -4.96
CA GLN A 32 -8.14 -6.45 -3.94
C GLN A 32 -9.07 -5.54 -3.12
N PRO A 33 -10.32 -5.93 -2.87
CA PRO A 33 -11.26 -5.14 -2.08
C PRO A 33 -10.82 -5.10 -0.61
N LEU A 34 -10.83 -3.89 -0.03
CA LEU A 34 -10.51 -3.64 1.38
C LEU A 34 -11.80 -3.71 2.20
N ARG A 35 -12.16 -4.93 2.60
CA ARG A 35 -13.41 -5.23 3.31
C ARG A 35 -13.27 -4.97 4.81
N ASP A 36 -12.16 -5.40 5.38
CA ASP A 36 -11.89 -5.34 6.81
C ASP A 36 -10.81 -4.29 7.09
N ARG A 37 -11.17 -3.00 7.05
CA ARG A 37 -10.23 -1.87 7.27
C ARG A 37 -9.91 -1.66 8.76
N ARG A 38 -9.39 -2.70 9.42
CA ARG A 38 -9.18 -2.73 10.88
C ARG A 38 -8.09 -1.77 11.34
N ALA A 39 -7.06 -1.59 10.53
CA ALA A 39 -5.95 -0.70 10.81
C ALA A 39 -5.39 -0.11 9.52
N HIS A 40 -4.82 1.09 9.63
CA HIS A 40 -3.97 1.67 8.59
C HIS A 40 -2.66 2.11 9.21
N ALA A 41 -1.58 1.95 8.45
CA ALA A 41 -0.22 2.30 8.85
C ALA A 41 0.55 2.80 7.63
N ARG A 42 1.83 3.06 7.83
CA ARG A 42 2.76 3.34 6.76
C ARG A 42 3.58 2.10 6.41
N LEU A 43 3.97 1.97 5.15
CA LEU A 43 4.78 0.83 4.70
C LEU A 43 6.11 0.74 5.46
N LYS A 44 6.76 1.87 5.77
CA LYS A 44 7.98 1.88 6.58
C LYS A 44 7.78 1.39 8.02
N THR A 45 6.58 1.58 8.57
CA THR A 45 6.25 1.17 9.94
C THR A 45 6.06 -0.33 10.05
N ILE A 46 5.37 -0.95 9.09
CA ILE A 46 5.14 -2.39 9.10
C ILE A 46 6.30 -3.18 8.49
N GLY A 47 7.13 -2.54 7.66
CA GLY A 47 8.14 -3.22 6.84
C GLY A 47 7.56 -3.85 5.57
N ALA A 48 8.30 -3.79 4.47
CA ALA A 48 7.86 -4.30 3.17
C ALA A 48 7.57 -5.81 3.17
N GLN A 49 8.26 -6.58 4.03
CA GLN A 49 8.04 -8.02 4.16
C GLN A 49 6.64 -8.39 4.68
N ASN A 50 5.95 -7.45 5.35
CA ASN A 50 4.61 -7.68 5.90
C ASN A 50 3.49 -7.16 4.98
N ALA A 51 3.85 -6.53 3.86
CA ALA A 51 2.89 -6.03 2.87
C ALA A 51 2.60 -7.06 1.77
N CYS A 52 1.44 -6.90 1.14
CA CYS A 52 1.00 -7.72 0.02
C CYS A 52 2.04 -7.66 -1.12
N PRO A 53 2.61 -8.81 -1.55
CA PRO A 53 3.64 -8.85 -2.57
C PRO A 53 3.18 -8.24 -3.91
N ALA A 54 1.92 -8.44 -4.28
CA ALA A 54 1.34 -7.87 -5.49
C ALA A 54 1.26 -6.33 -5.43
N CYS A 55 0.86 -5.77 -4.27
CA CYS A 55 0.87 -4.34 -4.06
C CYS A 55 2.28 -3.76 -4.18
N LEU A 56 3.27 -4.40 -3.53
CA LEU A 56 4.67 -3.94 -3.55
C LEU A 56 5.25 -3.93 -4.96
N ARG A 57 5.00 -4.99 -5.75
CA ARG A 57 5.49 -5.09 -7.11
C ARG A 57 4.93 -3.96 -7.98
N LEU A 58 3.61 -3.79 -7.98
CA LEU A 58 2.94 -2.73 -8.76
C LEU A 58 3.38 -1.34 -8.30
N PHE A 59 3.49 -1.12 -7.00
CA PHE A 59 3.93 0.16 -6.45
C PHE A 59 5.35 0.49 -6.92
N ARG A 60 6.28 -0.48 -6.87
CA ARG A 60 7.64 -0.30 -7.40
C ARG A 60 7.64 -0.03 -8.89
N GLU A 61 6.85 -0.73 -9.70
CA GLU A 61 6.77 -0.51 -11.15
C GLU A 61 6.30 0.91 -11.48
N VAL A 62 5.24 1.38 -10.83
CA VAL A 62 4.69 2.73 -11.04
C VAL A 62 5.65 3.82 -10.60
N HIS A 63 6.33 3.63 -9.46
CA HIS A 63 7.26 4.63 -8.93
C HIS A 63 8.63 4.61 -9.62
N GLN A 64 9.12 3.45 -10.05
CA GLN A 64 10.33 3.35 -10.88
C GLN A 64 10.11 3.97 -12.27
N ALA A 65 8.90 3.83 -12.85
CA ALA A 65 8.55 4.43 -14.14
C ALA A 65 8.45 5.97 -14.11
N ARG A 66 8.32 6.59 -12.93
CA ARG A 66 8.23 8.05 -12.76
C ARG A 66 9.58 8.73 -12.50
N GLY A 67 10.67 7.97 -12.51
CA GLY A 67 12.04 8.43 -12.28
C GLY A 67 12.90 8.57 -13.54
N HIS A 68 12.31 8.72 -14.73
CA HIS A 68 13.05 9.06 -15.97
C HIS A 68 12.60 10.41 -16.53
#